data_AF-A0A2W5QQJ4-F1
#
_entry.id   AF-A0A2W5QQJ4-F1
#
_cell.length_a   1.000
_cell.length_b   1.000
_cell.length_c   1.000
_cell.angle_alpha   90.00
_cell.angle_beta   90.00
_cell.angle_gamma   90.00
#
_symmetry.space_group_name_H-M   'P 1'
#
loop_
_entity.id
_entity.type
_entity.pdbx_description
1 polymer ?
#
loop_
_entity_poly.entity_id
_entity_poly.type
_entity_poly.pdbx_seq_one_letter_code
_entity_poly.pdbx_strand_id
1 'polypeptide(L)'
;MVKATLEGPGIRLSAAELLAQRESRLPTSRHRPASRRPGALPAKPAGAGMDLREIRAFAEGDDARRIDPAATARTGIPHIRSFHEDRDDTVLLVADFRPPMLWGTGNALRSVRGARMLARQGWQALARGAAIAAIAFDAAGTALVPGGAGAPHMARIAQMLAGRHDHALDAITEPTGAGATLSQALIQATRLAPSGSEVLLATGVEGIAPEDEPALARLARRRRVRLLLALDPLDTAPPARALPIHAGALHRMARLQPVDTHALAARLRALNVSLDVIAHDAG
;
A
#
# COMPACT_ATOMS: atom_id res chain seq x y z
N MET A 1 -6.91 -22.30 25.06
CA MET A 1 -6.69 -23.13 23.85
C MET A 1 -6.77 -22.33 22.55
N VAL A 2 -7.68 -21.34 22.40
CA VAL A 2 -7.78 -20.47 21.20
C VAL A 2 -6.53 -19.58 20.97
N LYS A 3 -5.93 -19.04 22.04
CA LYS A 3 -4.80 -18.09 21.94
C LYS A 3 -3.55 -18.68 21.28
N ALA A 4 -3.23 -19.96 21.54
CA ALA A 4 -2.06 -20.62 20.96
C ALA A 4 -2.18 -20.86 19.45
N THR A 5 -3.39 -21.09 18.93
CA THR A 5 -3.65 -21.26 17.50
C THR A 5 -3.46 -19.95 16.72
N LEU A 6 -3.67 -18.80 17.38
CA LEU A 6 -3.49 -17.49 16.75
C LEU A 6 -2.01 -17.10 16.55
N GLU A 7 -1.07 -17.75 17.24
CA GLU A 7 0.37 -17.47 17.12
C GLU A 7 1.03 -18.11 15.88
N GLY A 8 0.26 -18.84 15.07
CA GLY A 8 0.79 -19.56 13.90
C GLY A 8 1.28 -18.64 12.77
N PRO A 9 2.27 -19.09 11.97
CA PRO A 9 2.70 -18.36 10.78
C PRO A 9 1.53 -18.20 9.80
N GLY A 10 1.41 -17.02 9.20
CA GLY A 10 0.29 -16.70 8.31
C GLY A 10 -1.01 -16.36 9.04
N ILE A 11 -1.08 -16.56 10.36
CA ILE A 11 -2.18 -16.09 11.20
C ILE A 11 -1.77 -14.79 11.86
N ARG A 12 -0.73 -14.79 12.71
CA ARG A 12 -0.21 -13.56 13.32
C ARG A 12 0.75 -12.84 12.39
N LEU A 13 0.62 -11.53 12.31
CA LEU A 13 1.52 -10.68 11.53
C LEU A 13 2.66 -10.16 12.39
N SER A 14 3.92 -10.40 11.99
CA SER A 14 5.07 -9.84 12.71
C SER A 14 5.74 -8.69 11.95
N ALA A 15 6.30 -7.72 12.69
CA ALA A 15 7.08 -6.65 12.08
C ALA A 15 8.33 -7.19 11.36
N ALA A 16 8.97 -8.23 11.91
CA ALA A 16 10.15 -8.87 11.31
C ALA A 16 9.85 -9.44 9.93
N GLU A 17 8.70 -10.10 9.78
CA GLU A 17 8.20 -10.65 8.51
C GLU A 17 7.91 -9.56 7.47
N LEU A 18 7.37 -8.42 7.88
CA LEU A 18 7.15 -7.27 6.99
C LEU A 18 8.48 -6.62 6.56
N LEU A 19 9.45 -6.56 7.48
CA LEU A 19 10.80 -6.07 7.17
C LEU A 19 11.53 -7.01 6.20
N ALA A 20 11.35 -8.32 6.33
CA ALA A 20 11.91 -9.33 5.42
C ALA A 20 11.43 -9.19 3.97
N GLN A 21 10.29 -8.52 3.74
CA GLN A 21 9.78 -8.25 2.39
C GLN A 21 10.69 -7.35 1.53
N ARG A 22 11.72 -6.74 2.11
CA ARG A 22 12.69 -5.87 1.41
C ARG A 22 13.37 -6.56 0.23
N GLU A 23 13.63 -7.87 0.36
CA GLU A 23 14.38 -8.65 -0.61
C GLU A 23 13.50 -9.14 -1.78
N SER A 24 12.17 -9.09 -1.61
CA SER A 24 11.21 -9.48 -2.63
C SER A 24 11.15 -8.43 -3.75
N ARG A 25 11.69 -8.77 -4.92
CA ARG A 25 11.58 -7.94 -6.13
C ARG A 25 10.25 -8.19 -6.82
N LEU A 26 9.40 -7.18 -6.93
CA LEU A 26 8.27 -7.20 -7.87
C LEU A 26 8.76 -6.61 -9.20
N PRO A 27 8.21 -7.06 -10.36
CA PRO A 27 8.46 -6.41 -11.62
C PRO A 27 8.11 -4.93 -11.52
N THR A 28 9.09 -4.06 -11.78
CA THR A 28 8.91 -2.62 -11.67
C THR A 28 8.02 -2.12 -12.81
N SER A 29 6.75 -1.85 -12.53
CA SER A 29 5.95 -0.97 -13.39
C SER A 29 6.60 0.41 -13.35
N ARG A 30 6.84 1.03 -14.52
CA ARG A 30 7.32 2.42 -14.60
C ARG A 30 6.33 3.33 -13.88
N HIS A 31 6.65 3.73 -12.64
CA HIS A 31 5.86 4.68 -11.88
C HIS A 31 6.04 6.06 -12.53
N ARG A 32 4.98 6.53 -13.21
CA ARG A 32 4.94 7.88 -13.77
C ARG A 32 4.13 8.74 -12.79
N PRO A 33 4.76 9.68 -12.05
CA PRO A 33 4.02 10.54 -11.14
C PRO A 33 2.93 11.30 -11.90
N ALA A 34 1.74 11.37 -11.31
CA ALA A 34 0.57 11.96 -11.94
C ALA A 34 0.69 13.49 -12.17
N SER A 35 1.75 14.12 -11.64
CA SER A 35 1.98 15.56 -11.74
C SER A 35 2.47 16.05 -13.11
N ARG A 36 2.71 15.17 -14.09
CA ARG A 36 3.00 15.63 -15.46
C ARG A 36 1.70 15.99 -16.19
N ARG A 37 1.37 17.28 -16.18
CA ARG A 37 0.37 17.88 -17.07
C ARG A 37 0.66 17.48 -18.54
N PRO A 38 -0.28 16.90 -19.29
CA PRO A 38 -0.16 16.74 -20.73
C PRO A 38 -0.13 18.13 -21.40
N GLY A 39 0.86 18.40 -22.24
CA GLY A 39 0.93 19.64 -23.04
C GLY A 39 1.94 20.70 -22.59
N ALA A 40 2.68 20.49 -21.50
CA ALA A 40 3.82 21.36 -21.20
C ALA A 40 5.04 20.90 -22.04
N LEU A 41 5.45 21.72 -23.01
CA LEU A 41 6.83 21.74 -23.51
C LEU A 41 7.80 21.69 -22.30
N PRO A 42 9.05 21.20 -22.46
CA PRO A 42 10.05 21.29 -21.41
C PRO A 42 10.47 22.76 -21.21
N ALA A 43 9.56 23.57 -20.67
CA ALA A 43 9.86 24.82 -20.05
C ALA A 43 10.48 24.48 -18.70
N LYS A 44 11.75 24.87 -18.53
CA LYS A 44 12.46 24.87 -17.26
C LYS A 44 11.57 25.56 -16.22
N PRO A 45 11.00 24.87 -15.23
CA PRO A 45 10.28 25.56 -14.19
C PRO A 45 11.32 26.31 -13.34
N ALA A 46 11.17 27.62 -13.27
CA ALA A 46 11.80 28.37 -12.20
C ALA A 46 11.11 27.97 -10.89
N GLY A 47 11.87 27.42 -9.93
CA GLY A 47 11.47 27.39 -8.52
C GLY A 47 10.65 26.20 -8.01
N ALA A 48 10.95 24.96 -8.40
CA ALA A 48 10.65 23.79 -7.57
C ALA A 48 11.97 23.26 -7.00
N GLY A 49 12.03 22.98 -5.69
CA GLY A 49 13.27 22.82 -4.93
C GLY A 49 14.20 21.79 -5.54
N MET A 50 15.37 22.28 -5.95
CA MET A 50 16.48 21.42 -6.28
C MET A 50 17.45 21.56 -5.12
N ASP A 51 17.36 20.67 -4.13
CA ASP A 51 18.32 20.66 -3.04
C ASP A 51 19.68 20.22 -3.60
N LEU A 52 20.69 21.07 -3.41
CA LEU A 52 22.07 20.78 -3.80
C LEU A 52 22.57 19.61 -2.94
N ARG A 53 22.73 18.43 -3.54
CA ARG A 53 23.14 17.22 -2.82
C ARG A 53 24.63 17.21 -2.55
N GLU A 54 25.42 17.42 -3.61
CA GLU A 54 26.88 17.44 -3.55
C GLU A 54 27.44 18.11 -4.80
N ILE A 55 28.63 18.71 -4.63
CA ILE A 55 29.50 19.18 -5.72
C ILE A 55 30.66 18.20 -5.79
N ARG A 56 30.84 17.55 -6.94
CA ARG A 56 31.94 16.59 -7.17
C ARG A 56 32.69 16.90 -8.45
N ALA A 57 33.90 16.35 -8.60
CA ALA A 57 34.64 16.41 -9.85
C ALA A 57 33.85 15.73 -10.99
N PHE A 58 33.93 16.32 -12.17
CA PHE A 58 33.36 15.79 -13.41
C PHE A 58 33.99 14.44 -13.76
N ALA A 59 33.15 13.48 -14.17
CA ALA A 59 33.56 12.22 -14.75
C ALA A 59 33.03 12.09 -16.17
N GLU A 60 33.71 11.31 -17.02
CA GLU A 60 33.23 11.03 -18.37
C GLU A 60 31.83 10.42 -18.34
N GLY A 61 30.92 11.00 -19.14
CA GLY A 61 29.50 10.64 -19.17
C GLY A 61 28.59 11.58 -18.37
N ASP A 62 29.15 12.52 -17.60
CA ASP A 62 28.36 13.55 -16.92
C ASP A 62 27.82 14.62 -17.89
N ASP A 63 26.62 15.13 -17.59
CA ASP A 63 25.99 16.21 -18.39
C ASP A 63 26.71 17.54 -18.13
N ALA A 64 27.47 18.02 -19.12
CA ALA A 64 28.23 19.27 -19.04
C ALA A 64 27.37 20.52 -18.73
N ARG A 65 26.05 20.45 -18.93
CA ARG A 65 25.13 21.55 -18.56
C ARG A 65 24.97 21.72 -17.04
N ARG A 66 25.41 20.73 -16.26
CA ARG A 66 25.35 20.73 -14.79
C ARG A 66 26.66 21.19 -14.13
N ILE A 67 27.61 21.72 -14.92
CA ILE A 67 28.87 22.23 -14.39
C ILE A 67 28.60 23.38 -13.39
N ASP A 68 29.34 23.34 -12.29
CA ASP A 68 29.42 24.44 -11.32
C ASP A 68 30.56 25.37 -11.72
N PRO A 69 30.26 26.57 -12.26
CA PRO A 69 31.29 27.50 -12.66
C PRO A 69 32.07 28.05 -11.45
N ALA A 70 31.47 28.14 -10.27
CA ALA A 70 32.11 28.71 -9.08
C ALA A 70 33.10 27.74 -8.43
N ALA A 71 32.72 26.46 -8.29
CA ALA A 71 33.63 25.41 -7.81
C ALA A 71 34.73 25.11 -8.83
N THR A 72 34.40 25.12 -10.12
CA THR A 72 35.39 24.95 -11.21
C THR A 72 36.40 26.09 -11.23
N ALA A 73 35.96 27.35 -11.08
CA ALA A 73 36.87 28.50 -11.03
C ALA A 73 37.82 28.46 -9.82
N ARG A 74 37.38 27.93 -8.68
CA ARG A 74 38.20 27.83 -7.46
C ARG A 74 39.24 26.72 -7.51
N THR A 75 38.93 25.60 -8.16
CA THR A 75 39.76 24.39 -8.11
C THR A 75 40.56 24.15 -9.40
N GLY A 76 40.20 24.81 -10.51
CA GLY A 76 40.77 24.58 -11.83
C GLY A 76 40.32 23.26 -12.49
N ILE A 77 39.47 22.47 -11.81
CA ILE A 77 38.98 21.17 -12.28
C ILE A 77 37.47 21.28 -12.52
N PRO A 78 36.90 20.77 -13.62
CA PRO A 78 35.46 20.80 -13.85
C PRO A 78 34.71 20.08 -12.72
N HIS A 79 33.78 20.77 -12.06
CA HIS A 79 32.90 20.22 -11.03
C HIS A 79 31.46 20.17 -11.51
N ILE A 80 30.72 19.13 -11.16
CA ILE A 80 29.28 18.97 -11.44
C ILE A 80 28.47 19.21 -10.18
N ARG A 81 27.42 20.03 -10.30
CA ARG A 81 26.34 20.09 -9.32
C ARG A 81 25.42 18.91 -9.51
N SER A 82 25.36 18.04 -8.51
CA SER A 82 24.26 17.09 -8.42
C SER A 82 23.11 17.72 -7.63
N PHE A 83 21.95 17.76 -8.27
CA PHE A 83 20.72 18.23 -7.65
C PHE A 83 19.88 17.02 -7.25
N HIS A 84 19.33 17.04 -6.04
CA HIS A 84 18.15 16.25 -5.75
C HIS A 84 16.98 16.93 -6.45
N GLU A 85 16.30 16.21 -7.35
CA GLU A 85 15.02 16.67 -7.87
C GLU A 85 14.04 16.58 -6.69
N ASP A 86 13.36 17.67 -6.28
CA ASP A 86 12.23 17.59 -5.34
C ASP A 86 11.22 16.60 -5.91
N ARG A 87 11.33 15.35 -5.47
CA ARG A 87 10.40 14.29 -5.77
C ARG A 87 9.37 14.32 -4.66
N ASP A 88 8.25 14.99 -4.91
CA ASP A 88 6.99 14.78 -4.17
C ASP A 88 6.39 13.39 -4.47
N ASP A 89 7.21 12.34 -4.56
CA ASP A 89 6.75 10.98 -4.72
C ASP A 89 6.38 10.44 -3.34
N THR A 90 5.07 10.36 -3.07
CA THR A 90 4.53 9.84 -1.82
C THR A 90 3.69 8.61 -2.10
N VAL A 91 3.91 7.54 -1.33
CA VAL A 91 3.06 6.35 -1.30
C VAL A 91 2.36 6.27 0.05
N LEU A 92 1.04 6.19 0.01
CA LEU A 92 0.24 5.87 1.18
C LEU A 92 -0.16 4.38 1.14
N LEU A 93 0.26 3.64 2.15
CA LEU A 93 -0.15 2.26 2.39
C LEU A 93 -1.41 2.26 3.26
N VAL A 94 -2.45 1.53 2.88
CA VAL A 94 -3.70 1.42 3.64
C VAL A 94 -4.03 -0.05 3.85
N ALA A 95 -3.93 -0.52 5.09
CA ALA A 95 -4.19 -1.90 5.48
C ALA A 95 -5.57 -2.04 6.15
N ASP A 96 -6.40 -2.91 5.60
CA ASP A 96 -7.69 -3.28 6.16
C ASP A 96 -7.55 -4.56 7.02
N PHE A 97 -7.84 -4.45 8.31
CA PHE A 97 -7.86 -5.53 9.28
C PHE A 97 -9.25 -5.74 9.90
N ARG A 98 -10.31 -5.33 9.20
CA ARG A 98 -11.68 -5.67 9.61
C ARG A 98 -11.95 -7.17 9.50
N PRO A 99 -13.01 -7.70 10.14
CA PRO A 99 -13.32 -9.14 10.13
C PRO A 99 -13.31 -9.84 8.77
N PRO A 100 -13.75 -9.24 7.64
CA PRO A 100 -13.64 -9.87 6.31
C PRO A 100 -12.21 -10.15 5.83
N MET A 101 -11.20 -9.60 6.51
CA MET A 101 -9.78 -9.81 6.25
C MET A 101 -9.12 -10.78 7.24
N LEU A 102 -9.80 -11.16 8.34
CA LEU A 102 -9.25 -11.99 9.42
C LEU A 102 -9.60 -13.48 9.24
N TRP A 103 -9.62 -13.96 7.99
CA TRP A 103 -9.83 -15.36 7.64
C TRP A 103 -9.00 -15.76 6.41
N GLY A 104 -8.85 -17.06 6.19
CA GLY A 104 -8.25 -17.67 5.01
C GLY A 104 -8.23 -19.20 5.09
N THR A 105 -8.24 -19.87 3.95
CA THR A 105 -8.08 -21.33 3.81
C THR A 105 -6.72 -21.75 3.24
N GLY A 106 -5.96 -20.78 2.72
CA GLY A 106 -4.58 -20.98 2.29
C GLY A 106 -3.58 -20.88 3.45
N ASN A 107 -2.33 -20.59 3.11
CA ASN A 107 -1.21 -20.53 4.07
C ASN A 107 -1.18 -19.26 4.94
N ALA A 108 -2.09 -18.31 4.72
CA ALA A 108 -2.18 -17.08 5.49
C ALA A 108 -3.55 -16.42 5.39
N LEU A 109 -3.92 -15.65 6.41
CA LEU A 109 -5.11 -14.79 6.39
C LEU A 109 -4.98 -13.73 5.28
N ARG A 110 -6.13 -13.28 4.76
CA ARG A 110 -6.20 -12.18 3.77
C ARG A 110 -5.51 -10.91 4.28
N SER A 111 -5.70 -10.57 5.57
CA SER A 111 -5.03 -9.46 6.28
C SER A 111 -3.50 -9.55 6.22
N VAL A 112 -2.94 -10.72 6.55
CA VAL A 112 -1.49 -10.96 6.54
C VAL A 112 -0.94 -10.81 5.12
N ARG A 113 -1.60 -11.41 4.12
CA ARG A 113 -1.20 -11.30 2.71
C ARG A 113 -1.26 -9.86 2.20
N GLY A 114 -2.32 -9.14 2.55
CA GLY A 114 -2.47 -7.72 2.27
C GLY A 114 -1.32 -6.89 2.84
N ALA A 115 -1.01 -7.08 4.13
CA ALA A 115 0.07 -6.38 4.80
C ALA A 115 1.47 -6.71 4.22
N ARG A 116 1.74 -7.98 3.89
CA ARG A 116 2.97 -8.39 3.20
C ARG A 116 3.12 -7.68 1.86
N MET A 117 2.07 -7.65 1.04
CA MET A 117 2.11 -6.95 -0.24
C MET A 117 2.32 -5.45 -0.06
N LEU A 118 1.66 -4.81 0.90
CA LEU A 118 1.89 -3.40 1.23
C LEU A 118 3.35 -3.16 1.65
N ALA A 119 3.94 -4.03 2.46
CA ALA A 119 5.34 -3.91 2.84
C ALA A 119 6.29 -4.08 1.64
N ARG A 120 6.04 -5.05 0.74
CA ARG A 120 6.79 -5.20 -0.53
C ARG A 120 6.73 -3.90 -1.36
N GLN A 121 5.54 -3.32 -1.53
CA GLN A 121 5.35 -2.07 -2.26
C GLN A 121 5.99 -0.87 -1.54
N GLY A 122 5.92 -0.81 -0.21
CA GLY A 122 6.57 0.20 0.62
C GLY A 122 8.08 0.19 0.47
N TRP A 123 8.72 -0.99 0.49
CA TRP A 123 10.15 -1.11 0.23
C TRP A 123 10.55 -0.66 -1.18
N GLN A 124 9.74 -0.98 -2.18
CA GLN A 124 9.98 -0.52 -3.56
C GLN A 124 9.82 0.99 -3.69
N ALA A 125 8.86 1.58 -2.98
CA ALA A 125 8.69 3.02 -2.87
C ALA A 125 9.92 3.69 -2.24
N LEU A 126 10.45 3.12 -1.16
CA LEU A 126 11.70 3.61 -0.57
C LEU A 126 12.89 3.47 -1.51
N ALA A 127 13.00 2.37 -2.26
CA ALA A 127 14.11 2.14 -3.18
C ALA A 127 14.15 3.16 -4.34
N ARG A 128 12.99 3.71 -4.73
CA ARG A 128 12.88 4.78 -5.75
C ARG A 128 12.99 6.20 -5.15
N GLY A 129 13.16 6.33 -3.84
CA GLY A 129 13.29 7.60 -3.12
C GLY A 129 11.95 8.25 -2.75
N ALA A 130 10.85 7.51 -2.75
CA ALA A 130 9.55 8.04 -2.34
C ALA A 130 9.43 8.11 -0.80
N ALA A 131 8.70 9.11 -0.30
CA ALA A 131 8.20 9.11 1.06
C ALA A 131 7.06 8.10 1.19
N ILE A 132 6.98 7.43 2.34
CA ILE A 132 5.90 6.48 2.65
C ILE A 132 5.12 6.94 3.87
N ALA A 133 3.80 6.84 3.79
CA ALA A 133 2.88 7.00 4.92
C ALA A 133 2.05 5.71 5.04
N ALA A 134 1.46 5.47 6.21
CA ALA A 134 0.63 4.29 6.41
C ALA A 134 -0.61 4.56 7.26
N ILE A 135 -1.68 3.86 6.94
CA ILE A 135 -2.92 3.76 7.71
C ILE A 135 -3.23 2.27 7.89
N ALA A 136 -3.60 1.86 9.10
CA ALA A 136 -4.19 0.55 9.35
C ALA A 136 -5.45 0.73 10.19
N PHE A 137 -6.52 0.04 9.82
CA PHE A 137 -7.81 0.16 10.49
C PHE A 137 -8.46 -1.21 10.66
N ASP A 138 -9.25 -1.34 11.71
CA ASP A 138 -10.00 -2.54 12.07
C ASP A 138 -11.40 -2.16 12.59
N ALA A 139 -12.12 -3.12 13.16
CA ALA A 139 -13.44 -2.89 13.75
C ALA A 139 -13.43 -2.07 15.06
N ALA A 140 -12.31 -1.52 15.51
CA ALA A 140 -12.21 -0.73 16.73
C ALA A 140 -11.62 0.67 16.51
N GLY A 141 -11.07 0.97 15.33
CA GLY A 141 -10.45 2.26 15.06
C GLY A 141 -9.39 2.25 13.96
N THR A 142 -8.58 3.31 13.95
CA THR A 142 -7.50 3.52 12.97
C THR A 142 -6.19 3.92 13.66
N ALA A 143 -5.06 3.39 13.17
CA ALA A 143 -3.72 3.86 13.45
C ALA A 143 -3.08 4.45 12.19
N LEU A 144 -2.22 5.47 12.36
CA LEU A 144 -1.56 6.12 11.23
C LEU A 144 -0.09 6.43 11.52
N VAL A 145 0.70 6.43 10.46
CA VAL A 145 2.09 6.86 10.42
C VAL A 145 2.21 7.93 9.32
N PRO A 146 2.62 9.18 9.66
CA PRO A 146 2.79 10.24 8.66
C PRO A 146 3.93 9.95 7.69
N GLY A 147 4.02 10.75 6.63
CA GLY A 147 5.05 10.61 5.60
C GLY A 147 6.47 10.66 6.17
N GLY A 148 7.32 9.75 5.69
CA GLY A 148 8.73 9.68 6.05
C GLY A 148 9.48 8.71 5.13
N ALA A 149 10.80 8.63 5.26
CA ALA A 149 11.64 7.83 4.38
C ALA A 149 12.66 6.99 5.16
N GLY A 150 13.27 6.03 4.46
CA GLY A 150 14.33 5.17 4.99
C GLY A 150 13.84 3.94 5.76
N ALA A 151 14.77 3.02 6.02
CA ALA A 151 14.51 1.76 6.70
C ALA A 151 13.96 1.91 8.13
N PRO A 152 14.43 2.86 8.98
CA PRO A 152 13.85 3.05 10.31
C PRO A 152 12.37 3.44 10.27
N HIS A 153 11.98 4.25 9.28
CA HIS A 153 10.59 4.63 9.10
C HIS A 153 9.73 3.45 8.63
N MET A 154 10.26 2.61 7.74
CA MET A 154 9.59 1.36 7.37
C MET A 154 9.43 0.40 8.57
N ALA A 155 10.41 0.34 9.48
CA ALA A 155 10.31 -0.44 10.70
C ALA A 155 9.19 0.07 11.62
N ARG A 156 9.02 1.39 11.74
CA ARG A 156 7.89 1.97 12.47
C ARG A 156 6.54 1.61 11.83
N ILE A 157 6.44 1.65 10.51
CA ILE A 157 5.24 1.21 9.79
C ILE A 157 4.98 -0.28 10.05
N ALA A 158 6.01 -1.13 9.93
CA ALA A 158 5.88 -2.57 10.18
C ALA A 158 5.40 -2.88 11.60
N GLN A 159 5.93 -2.17 12.62
CA GLN A 159 5.47 -2.29 14.01
C GLN A 159 4.02 -1.85 14.17
N MET A 160 3.62 -0.74 13.55
CA MET A 160 2.23 -0.27 13.59
C MET A 160 1.27 -1.26 12.92
N LEU A 161 1.63 -1.80 11.76
CA LEU A 161 0.84 -2.81 11.06
C LEU A 161 0.68 -4.09 11.90
N ALA A 162 1.77 -4.61 12.46
CA ALA A 162 1.75 -5.79 13.32
C ALA A 162 0.90 -5.55 14.58
N GLY A 163 1.12 -4.43 15.30
CA GLY A 163 0.36 -4.12 16.51
C GLY A 163 -1.13 -3.87 16.24
N ARG A 164 -1.50 -3.29 15.09
CA ARG A 164 -2.91 -3.13 14.71
C ARG A 164 -3.55 -4.46 14.32
N HIS A 165 -2.80 -5.34 13.66
CA HIS A 165 -3.27 -6.68 13.32
C HIS A 165 -3.53 -7.53 14.57
N ASP A 166 -2.61 -7.48 15.54
CA ASP A 166 -2.78 -8.12 16.85
C ASP A 166 -4.04 -7.63 17.57
N HIS A 167 -4.22 -6.31 17.63
CA HIS A 167 -5.42 -5.70 18.19
C HIS A 167 -6.70 -6.18 17.50
N ALA A 168 -6.67 -6.33 16.18
CA ALA A 168 -7.81 -6.82 15.41
C ALA A 168 -8.13 -8.30 15.70
N LEU A 169 -7.10 -9.15 15.87
CA LEU A 169 -7.28 -10.55 16.26
C LEU A 169 -7.88 -10.69 17.67
N ASP A 170 -7.39 -9.91 18.63
CA ASP A 170 -7.92 -9.92 20.00
C ASP A 170 -9.40 -9.46 20.02
N ALA A 171 -9.75 -8.44 19.23
CA ALA A 171 -11.10 -7.90 19.12
C ALA A 171 -12.12 -8.86 18.46
N ILE A 172 -11.70 -9.92 17.76
CA ILE A 172 -12.63 -10.95 17.26
C ILE A 172 -13.31 -11.67 18.43
N THR A 173 -12.59 -11.85 19.54
CA THR A 173 -13.08 -12.59 20.70
C THR A 173 -14.02 -11.72 21.56
N GLU A 174 -13.84 -10.41 21.51
CA GLU A 174 -14.59 -9.42 22.28
C GLU A 174 -15.13 -8.32 21.34
N PRO A 175 -16.24 -8.56 20.63
CA PRO A 175 -16.76 -7.62 19.64
C PRO A 175 -17.17 -6.30 20.30
N THR A 176 -16.30 -5.30 20.21
CA THR A 176 -16.56 -3.93 20.67
C THR A 176 -17.21 -3.10 19.56
N GLY A 177 -18.50 -2.78 19.72
CA GLY A 177 -19.19 -1.61 19.12
C GLY A 177 -19.04 -1.35 17.61
N ALA A 178 -19.49 -0.16 17.18
CA ALA A 178 -19.40 0.30 15.80
C ALA A 178 -17.96 0.75 15.48
N GLY A 179 -17.24 -0.09 14.74
CA GLY A 179 -15.85 0.11 14.38
C GLY A 179 -15.53 1.20 13.35
N ALA A 180 -14.25 1.33 13.02
CA ALA A 180 -13.83 2.20 11.94
C ALA A 180 -14.32 1.68 10.58
N THR A 181 -14.97 2.55 9.82
CA THR A 181 -15.43 2.23 8.47
C THR A 181 -14.34 2.51 7.44
N LEU A 182 -14.41 1.82 6.29
CA LEU A 182 -13.50 2.12 5.17
C LEU A 182 -13.62 3.59 4.75
N SER A 183 -14.84 4.14 4.69
CA SER A 183 -15.08 5.57 4.47
C SER A 183 -14.29 6.49 5.39
N GLN A 184 -14.21 6.20 6.70
CA GLN A 184 -13.42 6.99 7.64
C GLN A 184 -11.92 6.89 7.35
N ALA A 185 -11.41 5.69 7.04
CA ALA A 185 -10.02 5.49 6.63
C ALA A 185 -9.69 6.23 5.32
N LEU A 186 -10.59 6.24 4.33
CA LEU A 186 -10.44 6.96 3.07
C LEU A 186 -10.46 8.50 3.26
N ILE A 187 -11.26 8.99 4.20
CA ILE A 187 -11.27 10.39 4.61
C ILE A 187 -9.94 10.78 5.28
N GLN A 188 -9.39 9.91 6.15
CA GLN A 188 -8.06 10.10 6.72
C GLN A 188 -6.97 10.05 5.65
N ALA A 189 -7.05 9.11 4.71
CA ALA A 189 -6.14 8.99 3.57
C ALA A 189 -6.12 10.26 2.72
N THR A 190 -7.28 10.90 2.52
CA THR A 190 -7.37 12.16 1.77
C THR A 190 -6.61 13.30 2.44
N ARG A 191 -6.49 13.30 3.78
CA ARG A 191 -5.70 14.29 4.52
C ARG A 191 -4.21 13.95 4.55
N LEU A 192 -3.89 12.66 4.61
CA LEU A 192 -2.51 12.20 4.79
C LEU A 192 -1.71 12.15 3.48
N ALA A 193 -2.36 11.80 2.38
CA ALA A 193 -1.72 11.68 1.07
C ALA A 193 -1.83 13.01 0.30
N PRO A 194 -0.72 13.64 -0.10
CA PRO A 194 -0.72 14.83 -0.96
C PRO A 194 -1.38 14.56 -2.33
N SER A 195 -1.65 15.62 -3.09
CA SER A 195 -2.09 15.46 -4.49
C SER A 195 -0.96 14.85 -5.32
N GLY A 196 -1.30 13.96 -6.25
CA GLY A 196 -0.33 13.24 -7.09
C GLY A 196 0.26 11.97 -6.46
N SER A 197 0.00 11.74 -5.17
CA SER A 197 0.44 10.53 -4.47
C SER A 197 -0.22 9.25 -5.00
N GLU A 198 0.45 8.14 -4.74
CA GLU A 198 -0.08 6.80 -4.94
C GLU A 198 -0.68 6.30 -3.61
N VAL A 199 -1.89 5.74 -3.66
CA VAL A 199 -2.54 5.11 -2.52
C VAL A 199 -2.75 3.64 -2.82
N LEU A 200 -2.21 2.78 -1.97
CA LEU A 200 -2.32 1.32 -2.07
C LEU A 200 -3.24 0.84 -0.95
N LEU A 201 -4.43 0.36 -1.30
CA LEU A 201 -5.41 -0.15 -0.34
C LEU A 201 -5.47 -1.67 -0.43
N ALA A 202 -4.99 -2.38 0.59
CA ALA A 202 -5.15 -3.82 0.68
C ALA A 202 -6.44 -4.17 1.43
N THR A 203 -7.36 -4.86 0.75
CA THR A 203 -8.67 -5.26 1.27
C THR A 203 -9.22 -6.50 0.55
N GLY A 204 -10.35 -7.03 1.01
CA GLY A 204 -11.05 -8.18 0.45
C GLY A 204 -12.21 -7.77 -0.47
N VAL A 205 -12.91 -8.74 -1.04
CA VAL A 205 -14.02 -8.50 -1.99
C VAL A 205 -15.22 -7.87 -1.28
N GLU A 206 -15.46 -8.26 -0.03
CA GLU A 206 -16.48 -7.72 0.86
C GLU A 206 -16.03 -6.40 1.53
N GLY A 207 -14.80 -5.96 1.26
CA GLY A 207 -14.20 -4.80 1.90
C GLY A 207 -14.72 -3.45 1.39
N ILE A 208 -15.33 -3.39 0.21
CA ILE A 208 -15.77 -2.14 -0.41
C ILE A 208 -17.29 -2.17 -0.61
N ALA A 209 -17.98 -1.52 0.32
CA ALA A 209 -19.42 -1.38 0.25
C ALA A 209 -19.80 -0.18 -0.65
N PRO A 210 -21.00 -0.15 -1.25
CA PRO A 210 -21.45 0.96 -2.09
C PRO A 210 -21.37 2.33 -1.40
N GLU A 211 -21.57 2.38 -0.08
CA GLU A 211 -21.44 3.61 0.73
C GLU A 211 -20.02 4.17 0.79
N ASP A 212 -18.98 3.37 0.49
CA ASP A 212 -17.59 3.81 0.49
C ASP A 212 -17.18 4.48 -0.83
N GLU A 213 -17.96 4.29 -1.90
CA GLU A 213 -17.65 4.79 -3.24
C GLU A 213 -17.47 6.31 -3.32
N PRO A 214 -18.30 7.15 -2.66
CA PRO A 214 -18.09 8.60 -2.68
C PRO A 214 -16.76 9.03 -2.05
N ALA A 215 -16.35 8.37 -0.96
CA ALA A 215 -15.07 8.64 -0.31
C ALA A 215 -13.90 8.18 -1.18
N LEU A 216 -14.04 7.01 -1.81
CA LEU A 216 -13.04 6.44 -2.71
C LEU A 216 -12.85 7.29 -3.98
N ALA A 217 -13.94 7.71 -4.62
CA ALA A 217 -13.94 8.60 -5.78
C ALA A 217 -13.26 9.94 -5.44
N ARG A 218 -13.56 10.52 -4.27
CA ARG A 218 -12.95 11.76 -3.82
C ARG A 218 -11.44 11.62 -3.60
N LEU A 219 -10.98 10.49 -3.07
CA LEU A 219 -9.56 10.19 -2.95
C LEU A 219 -8.90 10.11 -4.33
N ALA A 220 -9.50 9.34 -5.25
CA ALA A 220 -9.00 9.07 -6.60
C ALA A 220 -8.97 10.29 -7.53
N ARG A 221 -9.75 11.35 -7.26
CA ARG A 221 -9.76 12.59 -8.06
C ARG A 221 -8.40 13.25 -8.23
N ARG A 222 -7.49 13.11 -7.26
CA ARG A 222 -6.17 13.76 -7.27
C ARG A 222 -5.01 12.80 -7.03
N ARG A 223 -5.27 11.50 -6.94
CA ARG A 223 -4.30 10.49 -6.49
C ARG A 223 -4.48 9.24 -7.31
N ARG A 224 -3.41 8.49 -7.51
CA ARG A 224 -3.50 7.18 -8.15
C ARG A 224 -3.86 6.16 -7.07
N VAL A 225 -5.11 5.68 -7.08
CA VAL A 225 -5.55 4.68 -6.12
C VAL A 225 -5.48 3.30 -6.76
N ARG A 226 -4.77 2.38 -6.10
CA ARG A 226 -4.71 0.95 -6.45
C ARG A 226 -5.29 0.15 -5.30
N LEU A 227 -6.25 -0.70 -5.63
CA LEU A 227 -6.76 -1.72 -4.73
C LEU A 227 -5.92 -2.98 -4.89
N LEU A 228 -5.40 -3.50 -3.79
CA LEU A 228 -4.69 -4.77 -3.71
C LEU A 228 -5.65 -5.80 -3.12
N LEU A 229 -6.31 -6.56 -3.98
CA LEU A 229 -7.38 -7.48 -3.60
C LEU A 229 -6.81 -8.80 -3.08
N ALA A 230 -7.03 -9.08 -1.80
CA ALA A 230 -6.62 -10.32 -1.15
C ALA A 230 -7.69 -11.42 -1.37
N LEU A 231 -7.51 -12.25 -2.40
CA LEU A 231 -8.38 -13.40 -2.69
C LEU A 231 -7.85 -14.69 -2.07
N ASP A 232 -8.69 -15.44 -1.38
CA ASP A 232 -8.48 -16.77 -0.82
C ASP A 232 -8.60 -17.88 -1.90
N PRO A 233 -8.05 -19.09 -1.70
CA PRO A 233 -8.28 -20.21 -2.63
C PRO A 233 -9.77 -20.52 -2.81
N LEU A 234 -10.59 -20.36 -1.77
CA LEU A 234 -12.04 -20.54 -1.89
C LEU A 234 -12.71 -19.51 -2.80
N ASP A 235 -12.13 -18.31 -2.97
CA ASP A 235 -12.69 -17.30 -3.86
C ASP A 235 -12.37 -17.58 -5.32
N THR A 236 -11.30 -18.33 -5.61
CA THR A 236 -10.78 -18.52 -6.97
C THR A 236 -11.08 -19.90 -7.51
N ALA A 237 -10.95 -20.93 -6.68
CA ALA A 237 -11.19 -22.33 -7.03
C ALA A 237 -11.92 -23.06 -5.89
N PRO A 238 -13.17 -22.67 -5.57
CA PRO A 238 -13.95 -23.38 -4.56
C PRO A 238 -14.20 -24.84 -4.93
N PRO A 239 -14.31 -25.76 -3.96
CA PRO A 239 -14.71 -27.14 -4.20
C PRO A 239 -16.06 -27.23 -4.94
N ALA A 240 -16.17 -28.12 -5.92
CA ALA A 240 -17.41 -28.34 -6.68
C ALA A 240 -18.56 -28.90 -5.82
N ARG A 241 -18.22 -29.58 -4.71
CA ARG A 241 -19.18 -30.12 -3.75
C ARG A 241 -19.79 -29.01 -2.89
N ALA A 242 -21.02 -29.20 -2.46
CA ALA A 242 -21.61 -28.33 -1.44
C ALA A 242 -20.82 -28.48 -0.13
N LEU A 243 -20.55 -27.36 0.53
CA LEU A 243 -19.89 -27.31 1.82
C LEU A 243 -20.94 -27.06 2.93
N PRO A 244 -20.83 -27.73 4.08
CA PRO A 244 -21.61 -27.36 5.25
C PRO A 244 -21.08 -26.03 5.79
N ILE A 245 -21.94 -25.03 5.83
CA ILE A 245 -21.66 -23.72 6.44
C ILE A 245 -22.36 -23.66 7.78
N HIS A 246 -21.57 -23.36 8.82
CA HIS A 246 -22.04 -23.13 10.17
C HIS A 246 -21.74 -21.69 10.56
N ALA A 247 -22.77 -20.94 10.95
CA ALA A 247 -22.63 -19.58 11.48
C ALA A 247 -23.57 -19.41 12.68
N GLY A 248 -23.07 -19.65 13.88
CA GLY A 248 -23.91 -19.76 15.07
C GLY A 248 -24.94 -20.88 14.92
N ALA A 249 -26.23 -20.55 15.06
CA ALA A 249 -27.33 -21.50 14.87
C ALA A 249 -27.64 -21.78 13.38
N LEU A 250 -27.10 -21.00 12.43
CA LEU A 250 -27.32 -21.22 11.02
C LEU A 250 -26.51 -22.44 10.56
N HIS A 251 -27.22 -23.44 10.03
CA HIS A 251 -26.62 -24.57 9.35
C HIS A 251 -27.21 -24.69 7.93
N ARG A 252 -26.36 -24.60 6.91
CA ARG A 252 -26.80 -24.68 5.51
C ARG A 252 -25.73 -25.35 4.64
N MET A 253 -26.19 -26.18 3.70
CA MET A 253 -25.35 -26.62 2.59
C MET A 253 -25.29 -25.52 1.53
N ALA A 254 -24.09 -25.06 1.18
CA ALA A 254 -23.91 -24.05 0.14
C ALA A 254 -22.88 -24.50 -0.88
N ARG A 255 -23.13 -24.22 -2.16
CA ARG A 255 -22.13 -24.35 -3.22
C ARG A 255 -21.52 -22.99 -3.48
N LEU A 256 -20.24 -22.84 -3.20
CA LEU A 256 -19.50 -21.62 -3.46
C LEU A 256 -19.27 -21.49 -4.97
N GLN A 257 -19.18 -20.25 -5.45
CA GLN A 257 -18.81 -19.90 -6.83
C GLN A 257 -17.55 -19.05 -6.80
N PRO A 258 -16.67 -19.16 -7.82
CA PRO A 258 -15.56 -18.25 -7.96
C PRO A 258 -16.05 -16.81 -7.97
N VAL A 259 -15.31 -15.91 -7.33
CA VAL A 259 -15.61 -14.49 -7.30
C VAL A 259 -15.35 -13.88 -8.67
N ASP A 260 -16.37 -13.23 -9.22
CA ASP A 260 -16.21 -12.41 -10.42
C ASP A 260 -15.54 -11.07 -10.08
N THR A 261 -14.23 -11.01 -10.31
CA THR A 261 -13.46 -9.77 -10.14
C THR A 261 -13.70 -8.75 -11.25
N HIS A 262 -14.30 -9.14 -12.37
CA HIS A 262 -14.49 -8.26 -13.52
C HIS A 262 -15.54 -7.19 -13.24
N ALA A 263 -16.65 -7.56 -12.59
CA ALA A 263 -17.68 -6.62 -12.14
C ALA A 263 -17.10 -5.59 -11.15
N LEU A 264 -16.33 -6.05 -10.16
CA LEU A 264 -15.65 -5.18 -9.20
C LEU A 264 -14.65 -4.26 -9.91
N ALA A 265 -13.83 -4.78 -10.83
CA ALA A 265 -12.88 -4.00 -11.60
C ALA A 265 -13.56 -2.95 -12.48
N ALA A 266 -14.72 -3.25 -13.08
CA ALA A 266 -15.49 -2.29 -13.87
C ALA A 266 -16.03 -1.15 -12.98
N ARG A 267 -16.61 -1.50 -11.82
CA ARG A 267 -17.08 -0.53 -10.82
C ARG A 267 -15.96 0.38 -10.33
N LEU A 268 -14.80 -0.18 -9.99
CA LEU A 268 -13.63 0.58 -9.53
C LEU A 268 -13.03 1.47 -10.62
N ARG A 269 -12.99 1.00 -11.87
CA ARG A 269 -12.52 1.81 -13.02
C ARG A 269 -13.39 3.05 -13.24
N ALA A 270 -14.69 2.96 -13.03
CA ALA A 270 -15.59 4.12 -13.09
C ALA A 270 -15.24 5.21 -12.04
N LEU A 271 -14.57 4.82 -10.96
CA LEU A 271 -14.09 5.72 -9.89
C LEU A 271 -12.63 6.14 -10.06
N ASN A 272 -11.99 5.83 -11.20
CA ASN A 272 -10.54 5.99 -11.42
C ASN A 272 -9.66 5.20 -10.43
N VAL A 273 -10.14 4.05 -9.97
CA VAL A 273 -9.40 3.12 -9.11
C VAL A 273 -9.00 1.91 -9.94
N SER A 274 -7.72 1.52 -9.86
CA SER A 274 -7.23 0.29 -10.47
C SER A 274 -7.26 -0.87 -9.47
N LEU A 275 -7.42 -2.09 -9.98
CA LEU A 275 -7.52 -3.31 -9.18
C LEU A 275 -6.37 -4.24 -9.56
N ASP A 276 -5.55 -4.59 -8.57
CA ASP A 276 -4.50 -5.61 -8.67
C ASP A 276 -4.86 -6.76 -7.72
N VAL A 277 -4.90 -8.00 -8.21
CA VAL A 277 -5.11 -9.17 -7.35
C VAL A 277 -3.79 -9.58 -6.72
N ILE A 278 -3.78 -9.78 -5.40
CA ILE A 278 -2.62 -10.28 -4.69
C ILE A 278 -2.47 -11.78 -5.01
N ALA A 279 -1.42 -12.12 -5.76
CA ALA A 279 -1.07 -13.51 -6.03
C ALA A 279 -0.98 -14.31 -4.72
N HIS A 280 -1.32 -15.60 -4.77
CA HIS A 280 -0.96 -16.49 -3.68
C HIS A 280 0.56 -16.56 -3.57
N ASP A 281 1.10 -16.42 -2.36
CA ASP A 281 2.49 -16.81 -2.12
C ASP A 281 2.56 -18.31 -2.47
N ALA A 282 3.26 -18.65 -3.54
CA ALA A 282 3.57 -20.06 -3.85
C ALA A 282 4.39 -20.58 -2.67
N GLY A 283 3.83 -21.53 -1.92
CA GLY A 283 4.55 -22.25 -0.88
C GLY A 283 5.70 -23.05 -1.45
#